data_AF-A0A3S1JYQ6-F1
#
_entry.id   AF-A0A3S1JYQ6-F1
#
_cell.length_a   1.000
_cell.length_b   1.000
_cell.length_c   1.000
_cell.angle_alpha   90.00
_cell.angle_beta   90.00
_cell.angle_gamma   90.00
#
_symmetry.space_group_name_H-M   'P 1'
#
loop_
_entity.id
_entity.type
_entity.pdbx_description
1 polymer ?
#
loop_
_entity_poly.entity_id
_entity_poly.type
_entity_poly.pdbx_seq_one_letter_code
_entity_poly.pdbx_strand_id
1 'polypeptide(L)'
;SWGIWTQKSPVNWKSVRDVDNEGYHVAMAHPALQDLYGATYFDEPFVNGVSRSFATYNPHAGRRWSVREYIKLAPDASHLPEHLRKAWIYYGIFPNNALSIMPESVQFYQEFPLSTGETLLRGAIYRYKDEL
;
A
#
# COMPACT_ATOMS: atom_id res chain seq x y z
N SER A 1 -16.64 -6.42 1.03
CA SER A 1 -15.36 -6.45 1.77
C SER A 1 -15.22 -7.81 2.43
N TRP A 2 -14.00 -8.32 2.57
CA TRP A 2 -13.72 -9.61 3.24
C TRP A 2 -13.74 -9.48 4.78
N GLY A 3 -14.58 -8.58 5.29
CA GLY A 3 -14.58 -8.18 6.70
C GLY A 3 -13.44 -7.25 7.06
N ILE A 4 -13.44 -6.87 8.33
CA ILE A 4 -12.37 -6.13 8.99
C ILE A 4 -11.40 -7.16 9.57
N TRP A 5 -10.11 -7.06 9.22
CA TRP A 5 -9.06 -7.79 9.92
C TRP A 5 -8.50 -6.96 11.07
N THR A 6 -7.95 -7.65 12.07
CA THR A 6 -7.23 -7.02 13.19
C THR A 6 -5.95 -7.78 13.49
N GLN A 7 -4.89 -7.06 13.88
CA GLN A 7 -3.62 -7.64 14.33
C GLN A 7 -3.07 -6.83 15.50
N LYS A 8 -2.61 -7.50 16.56
CA LYS A 8 -1.84 -6.85 17.62
C LYS A 8 -0.35 -6.91 17.29
N SER A 9 0.35 -5.80 17.49
CA SER A 9 1.80 -5.69 17.31
C SER A 9 2.46 -5.23 18.62
N PRO A 10 3.54 -5.89 19.09
CA PRO A 10 4.20 -5.58 20.36
C PRO A 10 5.18 -4.39 20.21
N VAL A 11 4.70 -3.28 19.64
CA VAL A 11 5.48 -2.05 19.43
C VAL A 11 4.63 -0.81 19.76
N ASN A 12 5.31 0.32 19.97
CA ASN A 12 4.64 1.62 20.08
C ASN A 12 3.99 2.00 18.75
N TRP A 13 2.82 2.64 18.78
CA TRP A 13 2.11 3.04 17.56
C TRP A 13 2.93 3.98 16.66
N LYS A 14 3.80 4.81 17.25
CA LYS A 14 4.70 5.68 16.48
C LYS A 14 5.70 4.88 15.64
N SER A 15 6.15 3.71 16.13
CA SER A 15 7.05 2.85 15.36
C SER A 15 6.40 2.25 14.12
N VAL A 16 5.08 1.97 14.17
CA VAL A 16 4.31 1.59 12.97
C VAL A 16 4.29 2.77 12.01
N ARG A 17 3.91 3.95 12.51
CA ARG A 17 3.80 5.17 11.71
C ARG A 17 5.13 5.61 11.07
N ASP A 18 6.24 5.44 11.76
CA ASP A 18 7.56 5.82 11.27
C ASP A 18 7.95 5.00 10.02
N VAL A 19 7.66 3.69 10.00
CA VAL A 19 7.88 2.82 8.83
C VAL A 19 6.96 3.19 7.68
N ASP A 20 5.70 3.51 7.98
CA ASP A 20 4.70 3.83 6.97
C ASP A 20 4.92 5.21 6.30
N ASN A 21 5.74 6.06 6.91
CA ASN A 21 6.04 7.41 6.42
C ASN A 21 7.29 7.48 5.53
N GLU A 22 7.93 6.35 5.23
CA GLU A 22 9.11 6.28 4.38
C GLU A 22 9.06 5.10 3.42
N GLY A 23 9.63 5.26 2.21
CA GLY A 23 9.73 4.19 1.23
C GLY A 23 11.10 3.52 1.13
N TYR A 24 12.12 3.96 1.87
CA TYR A 24 13.46 3.38 1.73
C TYR A 24 13.52 1.93 2.21
N HIS A 25 12.63 1.52 3.13
CA HIS A 25 12.52 0.13 3.56
C HIS A 25 12.01 -0.79 2.46
N VAL A 26 11.26 -0.29 1.47
CA VAL A 26 10.56 -1.11 0.47
C VAL A 26 11.53 -2.02 -0.28
N ALA A 27 12.68 -1.48 -0.69
CA ALA A 27 13.70 -2.24 -1.41
C ALA A 27 14.28 -3.40 -0.57
N MET A 28 14.33 -3.25 0.76
CA MET A 28 14.88 -4.24 1.68
C MET A 28 13.83 -5.26 2.16
N ALA A 29 12.65 -4.77 2.55
CA ALA A 29 11.62 -5.55 3.22
C ALA A 29 10.57 -6.15 2.27
N HIS A 30 10.42 -5.60 1.06
CA HIS A 30 9.35 -5.99 0.13
C HIS A 30 9.87 -6.35 -1.26
N PRO A 31 10.54 -7.51 -1.42
CA PRO A 31 11.17 -7.86 -2.70
C PRO A 31 10.20 -8.03 -3.89
N ALA A 32 8.93 -8.34 -3.63
CA ALA A 32 7.90 -8.42 -4.67
C ALA A 32 7.43 -7.02 -5.11
N LEU A 33 7.27 -6.09 -4.17
CA LEU A 33 6.91 -4.70 -4.48
C LEU A 33 8.08 -3.99 -5.18
N GLN A 34 9.31 -4.27 -4.76
CA GLN A 34 10.51 -3.79 -5.42
C GLN A 34 10.59 -4.25 -6.89
N ASP A 35 10.26 -5.52 -7.16
CA ASP A 35 10.19 -6.05 -8.53
C ASP A 35 9.03 -5.43 -9.32
N LEU A 36 7.85 -5.28 -8.69
CA LEU A 36 6.65 -4.76 -9.34
C LEU A 36 6.77 -3.29 -9.77
N TYR A 37 7.19 -2.40 -8.87
CA TYR A 37 7.13 -0.95 -9.11
C TYR A 37 8.31 -0.16 -8.54
N GLY A 38 9.26 -0.80 -7.84
CA GLY A 38 10.29 -0.11 -7.04
C GLY A 38 11.14 0.91 -7.79
N ALA A 39 11.37 0.70 -9.09
CA ALA A 39 12.13 1.65 -9.93
C ALA A 39 11.40 2.98 -10.21
N THR A 40 10.09 3.04 -9.96
CA THR A 40 9.26 4.23 -10.19
C THR A 40 8.70 4.81 -8.90
N TYR A 41 9.02 4.19 -7.77
CA TYR A 41 8.51 4.58 -6.47
C TYR A 41 9.15 5.89 -6.01
N PHE A 42 8.33 6.84 -5.59
CA PHE A 42 8.80 8.04 -4.91
C PHE A 42 7.82 8.50 -3.84
N ASP A 43 8.38 9.14 -2.82
CA ASP A 43 7.63 9.77 -1.74
C ASP A 43 7.46 11.26 -2.01
N GLU A 44 6.28 11.78 -1.71
CA GLU A 44 6.00 13.20 -1.67
C GLU A 44 6.08 13.75 -0.24
N PRO A 45 6.34 15.05 -0.07
CA PRO A 45 6.45 15.65 1.25
C PRO A 45 5.19 15.48 2.10
N PHE A 46 5.36 15.31 3.40
CA PHE A 46 4.28 15.37 4.38
C PHE A 46 3.78 16.82 4.51
N VAL A 47 2.52 17.06 4.11
CA VAL A 47 1.89 18.38 4.13
C VAL A 47 0.55 18.29 4.85
N ASN A 48 0.36 19.11 5.88
CA ASN A 48 -0.92 19.26 6.60
C ASN A 48 -1.55 17.93 7.07
N GLY A 49 -0.73 16.98 7.53
CA GLY A 49 -1.25 15.70 8.05
C GLY A 49 -1.29 14.56 7.03
N VAL A 50 -0.86 14.80 5.77
CA VAL A 50 -0.93 13.80 4.71
C VAL A 50 0.43 13.65 4.02
N SER A 51 0.88 12.41 3.85
CA SER A 51 1.94 12.01 2.91
C SER A 51 1.34 11.22 1.75
N ARG A 52 2.00 11.26 0.60
CA ARG A 52 1.65 10.43 -0.57
C ARG A 52 2.90 9.75 -1.12
N SER A 53 2.81 8.46 -1.39
CA SER A 53 3.80 7.75 -2.20
C SER A 53 3.14 7.27 -3.48
N PHE A 54 3.88 7.32 -4.58
CA PHE A 54 3.38 6.96 -5.89
C PHE A 54 4.35 6.05 -6.62
N ALA A 55 3.82 5.03 -7.30
CA ALA A 55 4.57 4.19 -8.21
C ALA A 55 3.69 3.69 -9.35
N THR A 56 4.31 3.21 -10.42
CA THR A 56 3.67 2.49 -11.53
C THR A 56 4.43 1.20 -11.80
N TYR A 57 3.86 0.29 -12.59
CA TYR A 57 4.58 -0.94 -12.95
C TYR A 57 5.93 -0.62 -13.58
N ASN A 58 6.98 -1.23 -13.03
CA ASN A 58 8.33 -1.14 -13.56
C ASN A 58 8.34 -1.77 -14.97
N PRO A 59 8.90 -1.09 -16.00
CA PRO A 59 9.04 -1.66 -17.34
C PRO A 59 9.74 -3.02 -17.39
N HIS A 60 10.57 -3.32 -16.38
CA HIS A 60 11.30 -4.58 -16.24
C HIS A 60 10.78 -5.48 -15.10
N ALA A 61 9.55 -5.25 -14.64
CA ALA A 61 8.90 -6.07 -13.61
C ALA A 61 8.68 -7.53 -14.06
N GLY A 62 8.47 -8.42 -13.10
CA GLY A 62 8.13 -9.82 -13.35
C GLY A 62 9.33 -10.76 -13.31
N ARG A 63 10.41 -10.35 -12.63
CA ARG A 63 11.54 -11.25 -12.34
C ARG A 63 11.10 -12.35 -11.38
N ARG A 64 10.21 -12.03 -10.44
CA ARG A 64 9.58 -12.99 -9.52
C ARG A 64 8.34 -13.60 -10.17
N TRP A 65 8.15 -14.89 -9.94
CA TRP A 65 7.00 -15.64 -10.46
C TRP A 65 5.67 -14.96 -10.09
N SER A 66 5.48 -14.57 -8.83
CA SER A 66 4.23 -13.94 -8.38
C SER A 66 3.95 -12.60 -9.05
N VAL A 67 4.98 -11.78 -9.27
CA VAL A 67 4.86 -10.47 -9.92
C VAL A 67 4.56 -10.65 -11.41
N ARG A 68 5.20 -11.63 -12.06
CA ARG A 68 4.93 -11.95 -13.47
C ARG A 68 3.49 -12.40 -13.68
N GLU A 69 3.00 -13.32 -12.85
CA GLU A 69 1.61 -13.77 -12.95
C GLU A 69 0.62 -12.66 -12.56
N TYR A 70 0.95 -11.83 -11.56
CA TYR A 70 0.13 -10.67 -11.22
C TYR A 70 -0.02 -9.71 -12.41
N ILE A 71 1.08 -9.30 -13.06
CA ILE A 71 1.02 -8.40 -14.22
C ILE A 71 0.24 -9.01 -15.39
N LYS A 72 0.37 -10.32 -15.59
CA LYS A 72 -0.35 -11.05 -16.65
C LYS A 72 -1.85 -11.13 -16.40
N LEU A 73 -2.26 -11.23 -15.13
CA LEU A 73 -3.66 -11.39 -14.72
C LEU A 73 -4.34 -10.06 -14.36
N ALA A 74 -3.56 -9.01 -14.06
CA ALA A 74 -4.08 -7.70 -13.71
C ALA A 74 -4.96 -7.17 -14.86
N PRO A 75 -6.21 -6.76 -14.55
CA PRO A 75 -7.12 -6.27 -15.57
C PRO A 75 -6.63 -4.93 -16.12
N ASP A 76 -6.95 -4.63 -17.39
CA ASP A 76 -6.82 -3.25 -17.87
C ASP A 76 -7.91 -2.41 -17.23
N ALA A 77 -7.52 -1.54 -16.28
CA ALA A 77 -8.41 -0.61 -15.59
C ALA A 77 -8.83 0.56 -16.50
N SER A 78 -9.44 0.25 -17.65
CA SER A 78 -9.78 1.19 -18.71
C SER A 78 -10.76 2.30 -18.28
N HIS A 79 -11.48 2.08 -17.18
CA HIS A 79 -12.34 3.06 -16.52
C HIS A 79 -11.57 4.18 -15.80
N LEU A 80 -10.25 4.02 -15.60
CA LEU A 80 -9.38 5.04 -15.03
C LEU A 80 -8.64 5.83 -16.13
N PRO A 81 -8.23 7.09 -15.85
CA PRO A 81 -7.26 7.82 -16.65
C PRO A 81 -6.00 6.98 -16.90
N GLU A 82 -5.41 7.10 -18.09
CA GLU A 82 -4.29 6.25 -18.54
C GLU A 82 -3.15 6.15 -17.52
N HIS A 83 -2.75 7.28 -16.94
CA HIS A 83 -1.67 7.36 -15.96
C HIS A 83 -1.97 6.67 -14.60
N LEU A 84 -3.24 6.31 -14.34
CA LEU A 84 -3.66 5.63 -13.10
C LEU A 84 -3.90 4.13 -13.30
N ARG A 85 -3.94 3.63 -14.54
CA ARG A 85 -4.31 2.24 -14.83
C ARG A 85 -3.33 1.20 -14.27
N LYS A 86 -2.11 1.63 -13.93
CA LYS A 86 -1.04 0.80 -13.35
C LYS A 86 -0.47 1.43 -12.08
N ALA A 87 -1.14 2.45 -11.53
CA ALA A 87 -0.63 3.22 -10.41
C ALA A 87 -0.88 2.51 -9.09
N TRP A 88 0.13 2.48 -8.24
CA TRP A 88 0.06 2.07 -6.85
C TRP A 88 0.31 3.31 -6.01
N ILE A 89 -0.70 3.74 -5.25
CA ILE A 89 -0.69 5.01 -4.52
C ILE A 89 -0.92 4.72 -3.04
N TYR A 90 -0.07 5.29 -2.21
CA TYR A 90 -0.18 5.20 -0.76
C TYR A 90 -0.46 6.58 -0.20
N TYR A 91 -1.42 6.69 0.71
CA TYR A 91 -1.65 7.89 1.51
C TYR A 91 -1.46 7.56 2.97
N GLY A 92 -0.50 8.21 3.62
CA GLY A 92 -0.39 8.24 5.07
C GLY A 92 -1.18 9.43 5.60
N ILE A 93 -2.21 9.18 6.40
CA ILE A 93 -3.06 10.22 7.00
C ILE A 93 -2.89 10.18 8.52
N PHE A 94 -2.24 11.20 9.06
CA PHE A 94 -2.07 11.36 10.49
C PHE A 94 -3.45 11.60 11.17
N PRO A 95 -3.72 11.01 12.36
CA PRO A 95 -2.78 10.29 13.21
C PRO A 95 -2.66 8.79 12.95
N ASN A 96 -3.64 8.17 12.28
CA ASN A 96 -3.80 6.73 12.37
C ASN A 96 -4.47 6.06 11.19
N ASN A 97 -4.34 6.61 9.98
CA ASN A 97 -4.88 5.98 8.80
C ASN A 97 -3.83 5.87 7.70
N ALA A 98 -3.91 4.79 6.95
CA ALA A 98 -3.17 4.57 5.73
C ALA A 98 -4.13 4.01 4.68
N LEU A 99 -4.02 4.53 3.46
CA LEU A 99 -4.76 4.04 2.30
C LEU A 99 -3.78 3.52 1.26
N SER A 100 -4.02 2.32 0.75
CA SER A 100 -3.37 1.81 -0.44
C SER A 100 -4.40 1.76 -1.56
N ILE A 101 -4.16 2.49 -2.63
CA ILE A 101 -5.06 2.62 -3.77
C ILE A 101 -4.36 1.98 -4.97
N MET A 102 -4.99 0.93 -5.49
CA MET A 102 -4.56 0.19 -6.67
C MET A 102 -5.69 0.21 -7.70
N PRO A 103 -5.42 -0.09 -8.98
CA PRO A 103 -6.46 -0.06 -10.00
C PRO A 103 -7.62 -1.02 -9.70
N GLU A 104 -7.33 -2.15 -9.07
CA GLU A 104 -8.29 -3.23 -8.77
C GLU A 104 -8.96 -3.08 -7.40
N SER A 105 -8.30 -2.43 -6.43
CA SER A 105 -8.79 -2.42 -5.05
C SER A 105 -8.26 -1.25 -4.24
N VAL A 106 -8.97 -0.95 -3.15
CA VAL A 106 -8.54 0.00 -2.12
C VAL A 106 -8.42 -0.74 -0.81
N GLN A 107 -7.27 -0.60 -0.15
CA GLN A 107 -7.06 -1.05 1.21
C GLN A 107 -7.01 0.17 2.13
N PHE A 108 -7.56 0.02 3.33
CA PHE A 108 -7.19 0.87 4.44
C PHE A 108 -6.64 0.02 5.58
N TYR A 109 -5.79 0.62 6.40
CA TYR A 109 -5.64 0.20 7.78
C TYR A 109 -5.52 1.41 8.71
N GLN A 110 -5.71 1.12 9.98
CA GLN A 110 -5.59 2.06 11.08
C GLN A 110 -4.81 1.41 12.22
N GLU A 111 -4.02 2.22 12.90
CA GLU A 111 -3.35 1.85 14.13
C GLU A 111 -4.01 2.50 15.36
N PHE A 112 -4.11 1.75 16.45
CA PHE A 112 -4.64 2.23 17.71
C PHE A 112 -3.65 1.89 18.83
N PRO A 113 -3.19 2.87 19.62
CA PRO A 113 -2.36 2.58 20.77
C PRO A 113 -3.19 1.85 21.83
N LEU A 114 -2.81 0.61 22.16
CA LEU A 114 -3.37 -0.13 23.29
C LEU A 114 -2.57 0.15 24.57
N SER A 115 -1.25 0.33 24.44
CA SER A 115 -0.36 0.75 25.51
C SER A 115 0.89 1.44 24.93
N THR A 116 1.87 1.77 25.77
CA THR A 116 3.16 2.31 25.32
C THR A 116 3.97 1.32 24.48
N GLY A 117 3.70 0.02 24.58
CA GLY A 117 4.41 -1.03 23.84
C GLY A 117 3.51 -1.98 23.06
N GLU A 118 2.23 -1.65 22.87
CA GLU A 118 1.28 -2.48 22.13
C GLU A 118 0.38 -1.64 21.25
N THR A 119 0.23 -2.05 19.99
CA THR A 119 -0.59 -1.39 18.97
C THR A 119 -1.57 -2.37 18.35
N LEU A 120 -2.82 -1.96 18.17
CA LEU A 120 -3.82 -2.67 17.38
C LEU A 120 -3.86 -2.11 15.96
N LEU A 121 -3.54 -2.93 14.98
CA LEU A 121 -3.82 -2.68 13.58
C LEU A 121 -5.21 -3.22 13.23
N ARG A 122 -5.95 -2.46 12.44
CA ARG A 122 -7.23 -2.86 11.87
C ARG A 122 -7.29 -2.42 10.43
N GLY A 123 -7.72 -3.28 9.52
CA GLY A 123 -7.89 -2.86 8.13
C GLY A 123 -8.95 -3.64 7.38
N ALA A 124 -9.13 -3.25 6.13
CA ALA A 124 -9.99 -3.95 5.18
C ALA A 124 -9.53 -3.68 3.75
N ILE A 125 -9.92 -4.60 2.87
CA ILE A 125 -9.77 -4.43 1.42
C ILE A 125 -11.17 -4.32 0.81
N TYR A 126 -11.36 -3.26 0.03
CA TYR A 126 -12.52 -3.00 -0.83
C TYR A 126 -12.14 -3.26 -2.28
N ARG A 127 -13.07 -3.89 -2.98
CA ARG A 127 -12.92 -4.40 -4.34
C ARG A 127 -14.12 -3.96 -5.15
N TYR A 128 -14.03 -4.04 -6.47
CA TYR A 128 -15.22 -3.80 -7.29
C TYR A 128 -16.29 -4.84 -6.98
N LYS A 129 -17.55 -4.44 -7.11
CA LYS A 129 -18.70 -5.29 -6.81
C LYS A 129 -18.70 -6.58 -7.64
N ASP A 130 -18.24 -6.47 -8.89
CA ASP A 130 -18.31 -7.53 -9.89
C ASP A 130 -16.96 -8.25 -10.08
N GLU A 131 -16.00 -8.04 -9.18
CA GLU A 131 -14.73 -8.76 -9.17
C GLU A 131 -14.94 -10.19 -8.63
N LEU A 132 -14.60 -11.20 -9.45
CA LEU A 132 -14.74 -12.64 -9.14
C LEU A 132 -13.80 -13.11 -8.02
#